data_AF-A0A6N2BMP2-F1
#
_entry.id   AF-A0A6N2BMP2-F1
#
_cell.length_a   1.000
_cell.length_b   1.000
_cell.length_c   1.000
_cell.angle_alpha   90.00
_cell.angle_beta   90.00
_cell.angle_gamma   90.00
#
_symmetry.space_group_name_H-M   'P 1'
#
loop_
_entity.id
_entity.type
_entity.pdbx_description
1 polymer ?
#
loop_
_entity_poly.entity_id
_entity_poly.type
_entity_poly.pdbx_seq_one_letter_code
_entity_poly.pdbx_strand_id
1 'polypeptide(L)'
;MATLALNLYSASMGHQCILPKSQYSPSKFRISCSSLFLQNNKFKREYTSVMIVPTGVGAAIGGYAGDALPVARALSSVVDCLISHPNVLNAAMLYWPMPNALYVEGYALDRFAEGLWTLQPVHQNRVGLVFDAGIEEELLMRHLQVVDATRASLGLPIVGYTVTDTPLLVEKWVDPTSGQSTGRIQRPDSLLRAVENLRNESKVDAVAVVARFPDEDTKDLDDYRQGVGIDLLAGVEAVISHLVVKNFQIPCAHAPAVLPPQLNMAVCPKSAAEEIGFTFLPCVLAGLSTAPQYLVKANNYSDNCIVAGDVDSVILPIDACCGDGALAFANRKRNKPLIIAVEENQTVLNDTPDSLGIEAVKVSNYWEAIGVIAAHKAGIDPNSLRRNRINNITPTTFVPSNGYAKSSIKSFV
;
A
#
# COMPACT_ATOMS: atom_id res chain seq x y z
N MET A 1 -45.92 11.07 -5.52
CA MET A 1 -46.31 9.72 -6.00
C MET A 1 -45.08 8.82 -5.88
N ALA A 2 -45.13 7.61 -5.33
CA ALA A 2 -46.28 6.87 -4.80
C ALA A 2 -46.04 6.40 -3.35
N THR A 3 -47.13 6.27 -2.61
CA THR A 3 -47.20 5.85 -1.20
C THR A 3 -47.45 4.35 -1.13
N LEU A 4 -47.01 3.67 -0.07
CA LEU A 4 -47.75 2.53 0.50
C LEU A 4 -47.31 2.24 1.94
N ALA A 5 -48.19 2.60 2.88
CA ALA A 5 -48.17 2.10 4.24
C ALA A 5 -49.40 1.21 4.44
N LEU A 6 -49.24 0.08 5.10
CA LEU A 6 -50.35 -0.77 5.56
C LEU A 6 -50.04 -1.30 6.96
N ASN A 7 -50.56 -0.59 7.96
CA ASN A 7 -50.79 -1.13 9.30
C ASN A 7 -52.29 -1.44 9.43
N LEU A 8 -52.63 -2.64 9.89
CA LEU A 8 -53.97 -3.00 10.35
C LEU A 8 -53.86 -3.65 11.73
N TYR A 9 -54.71 -3.22 12.65
CA TYR A 9 -54.78 -3.64 14.05
C TYR A 9 -56.25 -3.76 14.47
N SER A 10 -56.53 -4.46 15.59
CA SER A 10 -57.84 -4.71 16.25
C SER A 10 -58.55 -6.00 15.80
N ALA A 11 -59.34 -6.77 16.59
CA ALA A 11 -59.53 -7.06 18.04
C ALA A 11 -60.65 -8.15 18.14
N SER A 12 -60.95 -8.91 19.21
CA SER A 12 -60.43 -9.20 20.57
C SER A 12 -61.01 -10.55 21.06
N MET A 13 -60.82 -10.92 22.35
CA MET A 13 -61.44 -12.07 23.07
C MET A 13 -60.90 -13.47 22.67
N GLY A 14 -60.66 -14.43 23.57
CA GLY A 14 -60.62 -14.38 25.03
C GLY A 14 -61.05 -15.71 25.68
N HIS A 15 -60.12 -16.48 26.24
CA HIS A 15 -60.38 -17.42 27.34
C HIS A 15 -59.08 -17.77 28.09
N GLN A 16 -59.12 -17.70 29.41
CA GLN A 16 -58.03 -18.10 30.30
C GLN A 16 -58.12 -19.60 30.60
N CYS A 17 -56.97 -20.27 30.70
CA CYS A 17 -56.85 -21.46 31.54
C CYS A 17 -55.62 -21.29 32.45
N ILE A 18 -55.82 -21.47 33.74
CA ILE A 18 -54.84 -21.23 34.81
C ILE A 18 -54.15 -22.55 35.16
N LEU A 19 -52.85 -22.54 35.47
CA LEU A 19 -52.13 -23.35 36.48
C LEU A 19 -50.61 -23.01 36.47
N PRO A 20 -49.79 -23.39 37.47
CA PRO A 20 -49.23 -22.38 38.38
C PRO A 20 -47.76 -22.02 38.15
N LYS A 21 -47.34 -20.94 38.83
CA LYS A 21 -45.95 -20.46 38.90
C LYS A 21 -45.01 -21.56 39.42
N SER A 22 -43.99 -21.89 38.63
CA SER A 22 -42.74 -22.46 39.11
C SER A 22 -41.66 -21.38 38.98
N GLN A 23 -41.06 -20.99 40.10
CA GLN A 23 -39.92 -20.07 40.12
C GLN A 23 -38.64 -20.87 39.85
N TYR A 24 -38.25 -20.94 38.58
CA TYR A 24 -36.86 -21.20 38.22
C TYR A 24 -36.29 -19.95 37.54
N SER A 25 -35.24 -19.40 38.15
CA SER A 25 -34.42 -18.34 37.58
C SER A 25 -33.26 -18.99 36.82
N PRO A 26 -33.26 -19.01 35.48
CA PRO A 26 -32.04 -19.25 34.75
C PRO A 26 -31.25 -17.94 34.79
N SER A 27 -30.15 -17.96 35.53
CA SER A 27 -29.15 -16.89 35.50
C SER A 27 -28.76 -16.61 34.06
N LYS A 28 -29.05 -15.41 33.57
CA LYS A 28 -28.57 -14.93 32.26
C LYS A 28 -27.07 -14.65 32.36
N PHE A 29 -26.27 -15.70 32.41
CA PHE A 29 -24.87 -15.66 32.00
C PHE A 29 -24.80 -15.37 30.49
N ARG A 30 -25.01 -14.11 30.13
CA ARG A 30 -24.44 -13.57 28.89
C ARG A 30 -22.93 -13.54 29.10
N ILE A 31 -22.26 -14.62 28.70
CA ILE A 31 -20.83 -14.55 28.41
C ILE A 31 -20.71 -13.68 27.16
N SER A 32 -20.59 -12.37 27.38
CA SER A 32 -20.16 -11.44 26.35
C SER A 32 -18.68 -11.68 26.13
N CYS A 33 -18.32 -12.51 25.15
CA CYS A 33 -16.96 -12.57 24.61
C CYS A 33 -16.65 -11.31 23.79
N SER A 34 -16.80 -10.14 24.42
CA SER A 34 -16.30 -8.86 23.91
C SER A 34 -14.79 -8.84 24.09
N SER A 35 -14.06 -9.25 23.03
CA SER A 35 -12.59 -9.18 22.91
C SER A 35 -12.04 -7.74 23.03
N LEU A 36 -12.91 -6.74 22.97
CA LEU A 36 -12.64 -5.31 23.20
C LEU A 36 -11.95 -4.99 24.54
N PHE A 37 -11.94 -5.89 25.53
CA PHE A 37 -11.29 -5.67 26.82
C PHE A 37 -9.76 -5.89 26.87
N LEU A 38 -9.11 -6.23 25.74
CA LEU A 38 -7.63 -6.33 25.66
C LEU A 38 -6.93 -5.07 25.11
N GLN A 39 -7.68 -4.10 24.56
CA GLN A 39 -7.12 -2.94 23.82
C GLN A 39 -6.51 -1.81 24.68
N ASN A 40 -6.17 -2.04 25.95
CA ASN A 40 -5.56 -0.99 26.79
C ASN A 40 -4.36 -1.46 27.63
N ASN A 41 -3.71 -2.55 27.22
CA ASN A 41 -2.39 -2.93 27.74
C ASN A 41 -1.30 -2.01 27.15
N LYS A 42 -1.15 -0.80 27.72
CA LYS A 42 -0.13 0.22 27.36
C LYS A 42 1.32 -0.18 27.68
N PHE A 43 1.68 -1.44 27.47
CA PHE A 43 3.02 -2.01 27.70
C PHE A 43 3.71 -2.47 26.41
N LYS A 44 3.00 -2.49 25.28
CA LYS A 44 3.57 -2.69 23.94
C LYS A 44 3.17 -1.51 23.05
N ARG A 45 4.08 -1.08 22.18
CA ARG A 45 3.80 -0.13 21.10
C ARG A 45 3.02 -0.81 19.97
N GLU A 46 2.38 -0.02 19.13
CA GLU A 46 1.76 -0.51 17.89
C GLU A 46 2.82 -1.14 16.98
N TYR A 47 2.46 -2.26 16.35
CA TYR A 47 3.29 -2.99 15.42
C TYR A 47 3.05 -2.49 13.99
N THR A 48 4.05 -1.81 13.41
CA THR A 48 3.96 -1.20 12.08
C THR A 48 4.73 -2.01 11.06
N SER A 49 4.13 -2.33 9.91
CA SER A 49 4.82 -2.96 8.78
C SER A 49 4.81 -2.11 7.54
N VAL A 50 5.87 -2.21 6.74
CA VAL A 50 5.91 -1.66 5.39
C VAL A 50 5.84 -2.83 4.38
N MET A 51 4.90 -2.77 3.44
CA MET A 51 4.88 -3.68 2.28
C MET A 51 5.31 -2.92 1.04
N ILE A 52 6.35 -3.41 0.37
CA ILE A 52 6.92 -2.84 -0.86
C ILE A 52 6.80 -3.87 -1.98
N VAL A 53 6.25 -3.47 -3.12
CA VAL A 53 6.41 -4.17 -4.41
C VAL A 53 6.77 -3.11 -5.45
N PRO A 54 8.05 -2.99 -5.85
CA PRO A 54 8.48 -1.89 -6.71
C PRO A 54 7.67 -1.80 -8.01
N THR A 55 7.36 -0.57 -8.39
CA THR A 55 6.57 -0.28 -9.60
C THR A 55 7.41 -0.58 -10.85
N GLY A 56 6.84 -1.26 -11.85
CA GLY A 56 7.47 -1.42 -13.16
C GLY A 56 8.57 -2.48 -13.28
N VAL A 57 8.75 -3.35 -12.28
CA VAL A 57 9.78 -4.41 -12.26
C VAL A 57 9.26 -5.81 -12.63
N GLY A 58 8.01 -5.92 -13.11
CA GLY A 58 7.43 -7.22 -13.49
C GLY A 58 7.24 -8.19 -12.32
N ALA A 59 6.90 -7.69 -11.13
CA ALA A 59 6.77 -8.52 -9.94
C ALA A 59 5.70 -9.61 -10.09
N ALA A 60 6.04 -10.85 -9.74
CA ALA A 60 5.13 -11.98 -9.85
C ALA A 60 3.85 -11.83 -9.00
N ILE A 61 3.86 -10.99 -7.96
CA ILE A 61 2.69 -10.51 -7.21
C ILE A 61 2.86 -9.01 -6.95
N GLY A 62 1.93 -8.19 -7.42
CA GLY A 62 1.99 -6.72 -7.41
C GLY A 62 2.67 -6.11 -8.64
N GLY A 63 2.85 -6.90 -9.70
CA GLY A 63 3.22 -6.43 -11.04
C GLY A 63 2.03 -6.19 -11.96
N TYR A 64 0.80 -6.41 -11.49
CA TYR A 64 -0.46 -6.19 -12.21
C TYR A 64 -1.41 -5.34 -11.36
N ALA A 65 -2.32 -4.60 -11.99
CA ALA A 65 -3.24 -3.70 -11.29
C ALA A 65 -4.09 -4.40 -10.21
N GLY A 66 -3.61 -4.36 -8.98
CA GLY A 66 -4.32 -4.86 -7.79
C GLY A 66 -4.01 -6.27 -7.34
N ASP A 67 -3.12 -7.03 -8.00
CA ASP A 67 -2.91 -8.44 -7.63
C ASP A 67 -2.13 -8.62 -6.29
N ALA A 68 -1.48 -7.55 -5.79
CA ALA A 68 -0.95 -7.46 -4.43
C ALA A 68 -1.96 -7.00 -3.36
N LEU A 69 -3.11 -6.43 -3.72
CA LEU A 69 -4.11 -5.93 -2.77
C LEU A 69 -4.64 -7.02 -1.80
N PRO A 70 -4.85 -8.30 -2.22
CA PRO A 70 -5.20 -9.38 -1.29
C PRO A 70 -4.12 -9.65 -0.24
N VAL A 71 -2.83 -9.51 -0.59
CA VAL A 71 -1.70 -9.66 0.33
C VAL A 71 -1.67 -8.51 1.34
N ALA A 72 -1.82 -7.27 0.87
CA ALA A 72 -1.92 -6.09 1.73
C ALA A 72 -3.09 -6.23 2.73
N ARG A 73 -4.26 -6.69 2.28
CA ARG A 73 -5.44 -6.94 3.12
C ARG A 73 -5.21 -8.05 4.14
N ALA A 74 -4.50 -9.13 3.78
CA ALA A 74 -4.16 -10.18 4.73
C ALA A 74 -3.16 -9.67 5.79
N LEU A 75 -2.15 -8.92 5.37
CA LEU A 75 -1.18 -8.27 6.27
C LEU A 75 -1.84 -7.26 7.22
N SER A 76 -2.75 -6.41 6.72
CA SER A 76 -3.45 -5.40 7.53
C SER A 76 -4.31 -6.04 8.64
N SER A 77 -4.69 -7.31 8.49
CA SER A 77 -5.42 -8.06 9.53
C SER A 77 -4.56 -8.55 10.69
N VAL A 78 -3.23 -8.62 10.53
CA VAL A 78 -2.29 -9.07 11.58
C VAL A 78 -1.46 -7.94 12.19
N VAL A 79 -1.16 -6.88 11.45
CA VAL A 79 -0.40 -5.71 11.95
C VAL A 79 -1.31 -4.67 12.60
N ASP A 80 -0.76 -3.75 13.39
CA ASP A 80 -1.56 -2.62 13.92
C ASP A 80 -1.62 -1.48 12.89
N CYS A 81 -0.50 -1.19 12.21
CA CYS A 81 -0.44 -0.27 11.07
C CYS A 81 0.28 -0.93 9.87
N LEU A 82 -0.30 -0.80 8.67
CA LEU A 82 0.34 -1.17 7.40
C LEU A 82 0.67 0.10 6.62
N ILE A 83 1.91 0.26 6.20
CA ILE A 83 2.34 1.31 5.26
C ILE A 83 2.58 0.61 3.91
N SER A 84 1.97 1.11 2.84
CA SER A 84 2.25 0.65 1.48
C SER A 84 1.92 1.74 0.47
N HIS A 85 2.17 1.47 -0.81
CA HIS A 85 2.21 2.48 -1.86
C HIS A 85 1.18 2.22 -2.97
N PRO A 86 0.90 3.20 -3.85
CA PRO A 86 -0.12 3.10 -4.89
C PRO A 86 -0.14 1.78 -5.65
N ASN A 87 1.01 1.31 -6.17
CA ASN A 87 1.14 0.05 -6.93
C ASN A 87 0.65 -1.22 -6.18
N VAL A 88 0.62 -1.25 -4.85
CA VAL A 88 0.08 -2.37 -4.06
C VAL A 88 -1.41 -2.19 -3.73
N LEU A 89 -1.85 -0.94 -3.58
CA LEU A 89 -3.16 -0.59 -3.03
C LEU A 89 -4.23 -0.29 -4.10
N ASN A 90 -3.79 0.06 -5.32
CA ASN A 90 -4.63 0.38 -6.46
C ASN A 90 -4.94 -0.87 -7.29
N ALA A 91 -6.18 -0.96 -7.77
CA ALA A 91 -6.67 -2.06 -8.61
C ALA A 91 -7.60 -1.51 -9.70
N ALA A 92 -7.14 -0.46 -10.40
CA ALA A 92 -7.89 0.33 -11.38
C ALA A 92 -9.24 0.85 -10.84
N MET A 93 -10.36 0.20 -11.18
CA MET A 93 -11.69 0.55 -10.66
C MET A 93 -11.94 0.02 -9.24
N LEU A 94 -11.18 -0.98 -8.82
CA LEU A 94 -11.32 -1.65 -7.53
C LEU A 94 -10.38 -1.02 -6.49
N TYR A 95 -10.84 -1.02 -5.24
CA TYR A 95 -10.01 -0.72 -4.06
C TYR A 95 -10.66 -1.43 -2.86
N TRP A 96 -9.88 -1.66 -1.80
CA TRP A 96 -10.40 -2.28 -0.58
C TRP A 96 -10.18 -1.38 0.63
N PRO A 97 -11.24 -0.94 1.35
CA PRO A 97 -11.10 -0.16 2.57
C PRO A 97 -10.34 -0.94 3.65
N MET A 98 -9.16 -0.43 4.03
CA MET A 98 -8.32 -0.95 5.11
C MET A 98 -8.09 0.19 6.12
N PRO A 99 -8.81 0.21 7.27
CA PRO A 99 -8.81 1.36 8.18
C PRO A 99 -7.46 1.59 8.89
N ASN A 100 -6.53 0.65 8.78
CA ASN A 100 -5.19 0.71 9.34
C ASN A 100 -4.08 0.65 8.27
N ALA A 101 -4.41 0.93 7.00
CA ALA A 101 -3.44 1.06 5.92
C ALA A 101 -3.18 2.53 5.57
N LEU A 102 -1.91 2.91 5.46
CA LEU A 102 -1.46 4.22 5.03
C LEU A 102 -0.97 4.15 3.58
N TYR A 103 -1.58 4.98 2.74
CA TYR A 103 -1.31 5.11 1.30
C TYR A 103 -0.17 6.13 1.07
N VAL A 104 1.06 5.65 0.88
CA VAL A 104 2.28 6.47 0.83
C VAL A 104 2.95 6.32 -0.52
N GLU A 105 3.15 7.43 -1.24
CA GLU A 105 3.83 7.43 -2.54
C GLU A 105 5.28 6.92 -2.42
N GLY A 106 5.83 6.30 -3.48
CA GLY A 106 7.10 5.58 -3.42
C GLY A 106 8.29 6.44 -2.97
N TYR A 107 8.45 7.65 -3.51
CA TYR A 107 9.51 8.56 -3.08
C TYR A 107 9.28 9.08 -1.65
N ALA A 108 8.03 9.35 -1.26
CA ALA A 108 7.70 9.66 0.14
C ALA A 108 8.08 8.52 1.08
N LEU A 109 7.89 7.27 0.66
CA LEU A 109 8.25 6.07 1.42
C LEU A 109 9.77 5.96 1.60
N ASP A 110 10.56 6.27 0.57
CA ASP A 110 12.02 6.34 0.67
C ASP A 110 12.47 7.42 1.66
N ARG A 111 11.96 8.66 1.52
CA ARG A 111 12.33 9.77 2.42
C ARG A 111 11.86 9.53 3.87
N PHE A 112 10.76 8.80 4.06
CA PHE A 112 10.33 8.30 5.35
C PHE A 112 11.33 7.27 5.91
N ALA A 113 11.68 6.25 5.13
CA ALA A 113 12.61 5.18 5.53
C ALA A 113 14.00 5.70 5.94
N GLU A 114 14.50 6.73 5.25
CA GLU A 114 15.73 7.47 5.61
C GLU A 114 15.60 8.27 6.93
N GLY A 115 14.38 8.51 7.41
CA GLY A 115 14.11 9.36 8.57
C GLY A 115 14.29 10.85 8.29
N LEU A 116 14.10 11.27 7.03
CA LEU A 116 14.02 12.68 6.63
C LEU A 116 12.60 13.22 6.75
N TRP A 117 11.60 12.39 6.45
CA TRP A 117 10.17 12.72 6.53
C TRP A 117 9.49 11.88 7.60
N THR A 118 8.37 12.37 8.13
CA THR A 118 7.46 11.61 9.00
C THR A 118 6.05 11.61 8.41
N LEU A 119 5.27 10.58 8.73
CA LEU A 119 3.91 10.42 8.23
C LEU A 119 2.93 10.89 9.30
N GLN A 120 2.05 11.82 8.94
CA GLN A 120 0.96 12.28 9.81
C GLN A 120 -0.37 11.70 9.28
N PRO A 121 -0.94 10.66 9.94
CA PRO A 121 -2.26 10.17 9.60
C PRO A 121 -3.32 11.27 9.67
N VAL A 122 -4.26 11.25 8.73
CA VAL A 122 -5.35 12.22 8.62
C VAL A 122 -6.70 11.50 8.67
N HIS A 123 -7.75 12.25 9.03
CA HIS A 123 -9.12 11.74 8.91
C HIS A 123 -9.63 11.84 7.46
N GLN A 124 -9.23 12.90 6.74
CA GLN A 124 -9.66 13.20 5.38
C GLN A 124 -8.74 14.28 4.77
N ASN A 125 -8.37 14.13 3.50
CA ASN A 125 -7.65 15.14 2.69
C ASN A 125 -8.62 15.89 1.77
N ARG A 126 -8.30 17.14 1.40
CA ARG A 126 -8.90 17.83 0.25
C ARG A 126 -8.17 17.42 -1.03
N VAL A 127 -8.81 16.59 -1.87
CA VAL A 127 -8.17 16.04 -3.08
C VAL A 127 -8.41 16.97 -4.27
N GLY A 128 -7.34 17.38 -4.95
CA GLY A 128 -7.39 18.07 -6.25
C GLY A 128 -6.96 17.16 -7.40
N LEU A 129 -7.33 17.52 -8.63
CA LEU A 129 -6.87 16.84 -9.84
C LEU A 129 -6.09 17.77 -10.79
N VAL A 130 -5.07 17.23 -11.44
CA VAL A 130 -4.42 17.82 -12.61
C VAL A 130 -4.66 16.92 -13.81
N PHE A 131 -5.32 17.44 -14.84
CA PHE A 131 -5.46 16.79 -16.14
C PHE A 131 -4.41 17.31 -17.12
N ASP A 132 -3.81 16.41 -17.89
CA ASP A 132 -2.94 16.76 -19.02
C ASP A 132 -3.76 17.33 -20.19
N ALA A 133 -3.34 18.48 -20.72
CA ALA A 133 -3.92 19.09 -21.93
C ALA A 133 -3.79 18.23 -23.21
N GLY A 134 -2.99 17.15 -23.17
CA GLY A 134 -2.96 16.14 -24.22
C GLY A 134 -4.18 15.21 -24.25
N ILE A 135 -5.02 15.18 -23.21
CA ILE A 135 -6.19 14.29 -23.13
C ILE A 135 -7.31 14.79 -24.05
N GLU A 136 -7.83 13.90 -24.90
CA GLU A 136 -8.94 14.17 -25.80
C GLU A 136 -10.25 14.42 -25.04
N GLU A 137 -11.13 15.24 -25.60
CA GLU A 137 -12.37 15.70 -24.94
C GLU A 137 -13.24 14.54 -24.40
N GLU A 138 -13.45 13.47 -25.19
CA GLU A 138 -14.22 12.32 -24.72
C GLU A 138 -13.53 11.57 -23.57
N LEU A 139 -12.22 11.42 -23.64
CA LEU A 139 -11.44 10.72 -22.60
C LEU A 139 -11.39 11.54 -21.31
N LEU A 140 -11.25 12.87 -21.41
CA LEU A 140 -11.37 13.79 -20.28
C LEU A 140 -12.77 13.71 -19.65
N MET A 141 -13.84 13.71 -20.45
CA MET A 141 -15.22 13.59 -19.96
C MET A 141 -15.45 12.29 -19.18
N ARG A 142 -14.85 11.16 -19.60
CA ARG A 142 -14.92 9.90 -18.85
C ARG A 142 -14.24 10.00 -17.47
N HIS A 143 -13.10 10.68 -17.37
CA HIS A 143 -12.44 10.90 -16.08
C HIS A 143 -13.24 11.87 -15.19
N LEU A 144 -13.84 12.92 -15.75
CA LEU A 144 -14.73 13.84 -15.01
C LEU A 144 -15.99 13.11 -14.50
N GLN A 145 -16.56 12.19 -15.28
CA GLN A 145 -17.66 11.32 -14.81
C GLN A 145 -17.24 10.42 -13.65
N VAL A 146 -16.00 9.94 -13.62
CA VAL A 146 -15.44 9.19 -12.48
C VAL A 146 -15.24 10.07 -11.24
N VAL A 147 -14.81 11.32 -11.41
CA VAL A 147 -14.77 12.32 -10.33
C VAL A 147 -16.17 12.54 -9.75
N ASP A 148 -17.18 12.76 -10.58
CA ASP A 148 -18.56 12.95 -10.11
C ASP A 148 -19.16 11.69 -9.46
N ALA A 149 -18.92 10.51 -10.05
CA ALA A 149 -19.37 9.24 -9.49
C ALA A 149 -18.74 8.94 -8.13
N THR A 150 -17.44 9.17 -7.96
CA THR A 150 -16.74 8.93 -6.68
C THR A 150 -17.16 9.94 -5.61
N ARG A 151 -17.40 11.21 -5.97
CA ARG A 151 -18.02 12.21 -5.07
C ARG A 151 -19.41 11.77 -4.61
N ALA A 152 -20.28 11.37 -5.56
CA ALA A 152 -21.68 11.07 -5.29
C ALA A 152 -21.90 9.72 -4.58
N SER A 153 -21.15 8.68 -4.96
CA SER A 153 -21.36 7.31 -4.47
C SER A 153 -20.47 6.92 -3.29
N LEU A 154 -19.26 7.49 -3.18
CA LEU A 154 -18.29 7.17 -2.14
C LEU A 154 -18.09 8.32 -1.14
N GLY A 155 -18.62 9.52 -1.43
CA GLY A 155 -18.48 10.70 -0.58
C GLY A 155 -17.09 11.33 -0.61
N LEU A 156 -16.31 11.13 -1.68
CA LEU A 156 -14.91 11.57 -1.69
C LEU A 156 -14.76 13.11 -1.67
N PRO A 157 -13.80 13.63 -0.88
CA PRO A 157 -13.56 15.06 -0.62
C PRO A 157 -12.79 15.75 -1.77
N ILE A 158 -13.26 15.59 -3.00
CA ILE A 158 -12.65 16.22 -4.16
C ILE A 158 -13.05 17.71 -4.16
N VAL A 159 -12.10 18.62 -4.40
CA VAL A 159 -12.35 20.07 -4.25
C VAL A 159 -12.23 20.88 -5.54
N GLY A 160 -11.57 20.34 -6.56
CA GLY A 160 -11.44 20.99 -7.86
C GLY A 160 -10.47 20.25 -8.78
N TYR A 161 -10.38 20.69 -10.03
CA TYR A 161 -9.36 20.26 -10.98
C TYR A 161 -8.77 21.46 -11.72
N THR A 162 -7.60 21.25 -12.31
CA THR A 162 -7.03 22.15 -13.31
C THR A 162 -6.49 21.34 -14.49
N VAL A 163 -6.13 22.02 -15.58
CA VAL A 163 -5.53 21.42 -16.77
C VAL A 163 -4.12 22.00 -16.95
N THR A 164 -3.16 21.20 -17.41
CA THR A 164 -1.81 21.68 -17.74
C THR A 164 -1.87 22.72 -18.86
N ASP A 165 -0.91 23.66 -18.90
CA ASP A 165 -0.90 24.70 -19.95
C ASP A 165 -0.42 24.19 -21.31
N THR A 166 0.19 23.01 -21.36
CA THR A 166 0.60 22.29 -22.56
C THR A 166 0.55 20.77 -22.33
N PRO A 167 0.43 19.95 -23.39
CA PRO A 167 0.50 18.50 -23.28
C PRO A 167 1.80 18.03 -22.61
N LEU A 168 1.71 17.03 -21.73
CA LEU A 168 2.88 16.51 -21.01
C LEU A 168 3.82 15.70 -21.90
N LEU A 169 3.29 15.12 -22.98
CA LEU A 169 3.98 14.27 -23.94
C LEU A 169 4.72 13.13 -23.23
N VAL A 170 3.93 12.16 -22.74
CA VAL A 170 4.43 10.95 -22.09
C VAL A 170 5.18 10.07 -23.09
N GLU A 171 6.37 9.64 -22.71
CA GLU A 171 7.16 8.61 -23.39
C GLU A 171 7.47 7.48 -22.41
N LYS A 172 7.31 6.23 -22.85
CA LYS A 172 7.56 5.00 -22.07
C LYS A 172 8.41 4.01 -22.86
N TRP A 173 9.22 3.22 -22.18
CA TRP A 173 10.02 2.14 -22.76
C TRP A 173 10.44 1.12 -21.69
N VAL A 174 10.85 -0.08 -22.12
CA VAL A 174 11.58 -1.02 -21.26
C VAL A 174 13.06 -0.68 -21.32
N ASP A 175 13.71 -0.54 -20.17
CA ASP A 175 15.17 -0.39 -20.11
C ASP A 175 15.85 -1.70 -20.55
N PRO A 176 16.70 -1.69 -21.61
CA PRO A 176 17.25 -2.91 -22.19
C PRO A 176 18.34 -3.57 -21.33
N THR A 177 18.78 -2.94 -20.25
CA THR A 177 19.83 -3.47 -19.35
C THR A 177 19.23 -4.15 -18.13
N SER A 178 18.17 -3.58 -17.56
CA SER A 178 17.52 -4.01 -16.33
C SER A 178 16.14 -4.65 -16.54
N GLY A 179 15.56 -4.55 -17.73
CA GLY A 179 14.23 -5.09 -18.04
C GLY A 179 13.07 -4.33 -17.41
N GLN A 180 13.31 -3.23 -16.68
CA GLN A 180 12.27 -2.46 -16.00
C GLN A 180 11.51 -1.56 -16.98
N SER A 181 10.20 -1.39 -16.78
CA SER A 181 9.45 -0.30 -17.41
C SER A 181 9.94 1.05 -16.87
N THR A 182 10.13 2.04 -17.73
CA THR A 182 10.51 3.39 -17.33
C THR A 182 10.06 4.40 -18.39
N GLY A 183 10.34 5.68 -18.16
CA GLY A 183 10.13 6.71 -19.18
C GLY A 183 10.23 8.13 -18.65
N ARG A 184 9.54 9.06 -19.32
CA ARG A 184 9.56 10.50 -18.99
C ARG A 184 8.32 11.23 -19.50
N ILE A 185 8.13 12.44 -19.00
CA ILE A 185 7.30 13.48 -19.63
C ILE A 185 8.22 14.54 -20.23
N GLN A 186 7.91 15.06 -21.42
CA GLN A 186 8.72 16.13 -22.02
C GLN A 186 8.48 17.49 -21.36
N ARG A 187 7.31 17.70 -20.74
CA ARG A 187 6.89 19.00 -20.16
C ARG A 187 6.65 18.95 -18.63
N PRO A 188 7.66 18.57 -17.82
CA PRO A 188 7.53 18.57 -16.36
C PRO A 188 7.25 19.98 -15.81
N ASP A 189 7.71 21.03 -16.51
CA ASP A 189 7.44 22.42 -16.18
C ASP A 189 5.92 22.75 -16.17
N SER A 190 5.18 22.15 -17.10
CA SER A 190 3.73 22.34 -17.27
C SER A 190 2.95 21.67 -16.14
N LEU A 191 3.34 20.43 -15.77
CA LEU A 191 2.79 19.73 -14.62
C LEU A 191 3.02 20.49 -13.31
N LEU A 192 4.26 20.96 -13.06
CA LEU A 192 4.59 21.68 -11.83
C LEU A 192 3.81 23.01 -11.72
N ARG A 193 3.65 23.77 -12.80
CA ARG A 193 2.80 24.98 -12.80
C ARG A 193 1.35 24.65 -12.48
N ALA A 194 0.80 23.60 -13.07
CA ALA A 194 -0.59 23.18 -12.82
C ALA A 194 -0.82 22.79 -11.35
N VAL A 195 0.08 21.99 -10.76
CA VAL A 195 -0.02 21.60 -9.34
C VAL A 195 0.09 22.82 -8.41
N GLU A 196 1.04 23.72 -8.64
CA GLU A 196 1.23 24.92 -7.81
C GLU A 196 0.00 25.86 -7.88
N ASN A 197 -0.58 26.06 -9.07
CA ASN A 197 -1.82 26.82 -9.22
C ASN A 197 -2.98 26.16 -8.46
N LEU A 198 -3.19 24.85 -8.65
CA LEU A 198 -4.24 24.08 -7.97
C LEU A 198 -4.11 24.16 -6.44
N ARG A 199 -2.88 24.07 -5.93
CA ARG A 199 -2.56 24.19 -4.50
C ARG A 199 -2.86 25.58 -3.96
N ASN A 200 -2.48 26.64 -4.67
CA ASN A 200 -2.69 28.02 -4.25
C ASN A 200 -4.16 28.46 -4.33
N GLU A 201 -4.88 28.06 -5.37
CA GLU A 201 -6.27 28.44 -5.60
C GLU A 201 -7.25 27.59 -4.78
N SER A 202 -7.10 26.26 -4.81
CA SER A 202 -8.06 25.32 -4.21
C SER A 202 -7.66 24.82 -2.82
N LYS A 203 -6.45 25.12 -2.33
CA LYS A 203 -5.92 24.68 -1.03
C LYS A 203 -6.10 23.17 -0.84
N VAL A 204 -5.43 22.41 -1.71
CA VAL A 204 -5.52 20.94 -1.74
C VAL A 204 -4.46 20.34 -0.82
N ASP A 205 -4.84 19.26 -0.14
CA ASP A 205 -3.96 18.50 0.76
C ASP A 205 -3.34 17.30 0.03
N ALA A 206 -3.94 16.85 -1.09
CA ALA A 206 -3.46 15.75 -1.91
C ALA A 206 -3.82 15.96 -3.39
N VAL A 207 -3.04 15.39 -4.32
CA VAL A 207 -3.22 15.60 -5.77
C VAL A 207 -3.26 14.27 -6.52
N ALA A 208 -4.30 14.06 -7.34
CA ALA A 208 -4.29 13.06 -8.40
C ALA A 208 -3.80 13.71 -9.70
N VAL A 209 -2.86 13.07 -10.40
CA VAL A 209 -2.45 13.48 -11.76
C VAL A 209 -3.01 12.47 -12.75
N VAL A 210 -3.63 12.97 -13.81
CA VAL A 210 -4.10 12.18 -14.95
C VAL A 210 -3.36 12.66 -16.19
N ALA A 211 -2.43 11.86 -16.70
CA ALA A 211 -1.63 12.19 -17.89
C ALA A 211 -2.06 11.39 -19.12
N ARG A 212 -1.94 11.96 -20.32
CA ARG A 212 -2.21 11.24 -21.57
C ARG A 212 -1.01 10.36 -21.92
N PHE A 213 -1.19 9.05 -21.83
CA PHE A 213 -0.19 8.08 -22.26
C PHE A 213 -0.38 7.74 -23.74
N PRO A 214 0.68 7.38 -24.49
CA PRO A 214 0.51 6.88 -25.85
C PRO A 214 -0.20 5.51 -25.82
N ASP A 215 -1.19 5.36 -26.69
CA ASP A 215 -1.94 4.11 -26.86
C ASP A 215 -1.04 2.98 -27.37
N GLU A 216 -1.37 1.74 -27.01
CA GLU A 216 -0.59 0.56 -27.36
C GLU A 216 -1.29 -0.31 -28.41
N ASP A 217 -0.62 -0.49 -29.56
CA ASP A 217 -0.86 -1.56 -30.53
C ASP A 217 0.42 -2.42 -30.64
N THR A 218 0.87 -3.02 -29.53
CA THR A 218 2.13 -3.78 -29.46
C THR A 218 1.95 -5.17 -28.83
N LYS A 219 2.92 -6.06 -29.09
CA LYS A 219 2.97 -7.40 -28.49
C LYS A 219 3.14 -7.37 -26.96
N ASP A 220 3.81 -6.35 -26.44
CA ASP A 220 4.12 -6.25 -25.00
C ASP A 220 2.84 -6.08 -24.18
N LEU A 221 1.83 -5.37 -24.72
CA LEU A 221 0.48 -5.29 -24.15
C LEU A 221 -0.20 -6.66 -24.03
N ASP A 222 -0.07 -7.51 -25.05
CA ASP A 222 -0.68 -8.85 -25.05
C ASP A 222 -0.01 -9.77 -24.03
N ASP A 223 1.33 -9.72 -23.92
CA ASP A 223 2.08 -10.49 -22.92
C ASP A 223 1.72 -10.03 -21.48
N TYR A 224 1.56 -8.72 -21.26
CA TYR A 224 1.07 -8.17 -19.99
C TYR A 224 -0.37 -8.61 -19.70
N ARG A 225 -1.31 -8.45 -20.65
CA ARG A 225 -2.71 -8.87 -20.48
C ARG A 225 -2.84 -10.38 -20.23
N GLN A 226 -1.90 -11.20 -20.70
CA GLN A 226 -1.84 -12.64 -20.41
C GLN A 226 -1.16 -13.01 -19.08
N GLY A 227 -0.63 -12.04 -18.33
CA GLY A 227 -0.02 -12.28 -17.02
C GLY A 227 1.43 -12.78 -17.07
N VAL A 228 2.17 -12.45 -18.14
CA VAL A 228 3.57 -12.84 -18.34
C VAL A 228 4.50 -11.64 -18.58
N GLY A 229 3.95 -10.53 -19.09
CA GLY A 229 4.69 -9.29 -19.40
C GLY A 229 4.88 -8.35 -18.20
N ILE A 230 5.31 -7.13 -18.51
CA ILE A 230 5.55 -6.05 -17.54
C ILE A 230 4.64 -4.89 -17.91
N ASP A 231 4.02 -4.25 -16.92
CA ASP A 231 3.27 -3.02 -17.14
C ASP A 231 4.20 -1.91 -17.66
N LEU A 232 3.98 -1.47 -18.91
CA LEU A 232 4.77 -0.40 -19.54
C LEU A 232 4.37 1.01 -19.06
N LEU A 233 3.21 1.17 -18.44
CA LEU A 233 2.72 2.44 -17.91
C LEU A 233 3.41 2.74 -16.56
N ALA A 234 3.42 1.74 -15.68
CA ALA A 234 3.88 1.76 -14.29
C ALA A 234 5.12 2.65 -14.05
N GLY A 235 6.20 2.45 -14.81
CA GLY A 235 7.44 3.21 -14.65
C GLY A 235 7.27 4.73 -14.80
N VAL A 236 6.42 5.19 -15.73
CA VAL A 236 6.19 6.63 -15.92
C VAL A 236 5.18 7.19 -14.92
N GLU A 237 4.21 6.39 -14.49
CA GLU A 237 3.31 6.78 -13.39
C GLU A 237 4.09 7.15 -12.14
N ALA A 238 5.08 6.32 -11.79
CA ALA A 238 6.00 6.57 -10.69
C ALA A 238 6.85 7.84 -10.90
N VAL A 239 7.35 8.09 -12.12
CA VAL A 239 8.07 9.34 -12.44
C VAL A 239 7.17 10.57 -12.23
N ILE A 240 5.90 10.49 -12.62
CA ILE A 240 4.93 11.59 -12.47
C ILE A 240 4.60 11.85 -11.00
N SER A 241 4.27 10.82 -10.21
CA SER A 241 3.97 10.99 -8.78
C SER A 241 5.18 11.49 -8.00
N HIS A 242 6.36 10.88 -8.23
CA HIS A 242 7.63 11.26 -7.60
C HIS A 242 7.94 12.72 -7.86
N LEU A 243 7.80 13.20 -9.10
CA LEU A 243 8.07 14.60 -9.46
C LEU A 243 7.18 15.57 -8.68
N VAL A 244 5.90 15.25 -8.48
CA VAL A 244 4.99 16.08 -7.69
C VAL A 244 5.33 16.03 -6.20
N VAL A 245 5.45 14.83 -5.62
CA VAL A 245 5.76 14.64 -4.19
C VAL A 245 7.09 15.33 -3.82
N LYS A 246 8.12 15.19 -4.65
CA LYS A 246 9.44 15.77 -4.43
C LYS A 246 9.44 17.30 -4.37
N ASN A 247 8.62 17.95 -5.19
CA ASN A 247 8.57 19.42 -5.25
C ASN A 247 7.59 20.03 -4.25
N PHE A 248 6.44 19.39 -3.99
CA PHE A 248 5.36 19.98 -3.19
C PHE A 248 5.16 19.36 -1.81
N GLN A 249 5.76 18.20 -1.54
CA GLN A 249 5.73 17.51 -0.24
C GLN A 249 4.32 17.19 0.27
N ILE A 250 3.38 16.98 -0.65
CA ILE A 250 2.00 16.53 -0.39
C ILE A 250 1.78 15.16 -1.05
N PRO A 251 0.85 14.33 -0.53
CA PRO A 251 0.46 13.07 -1.17
C PRO A 251 0.06 13.26 -2.64
N CYS A 252 0.67 12.46 -3.50
CA CYS A 252 0.31 12.40 -4.91
C CYS A 252 0.24 10.95 -5.38
N ALA A 253 -0.67 10.69 -6.31
CA ALA A 253 -0.71 9.46 -7.09
C ALA A 253 -1.23 9.75 -8.49
N HIS A 254 -1.05 8.80 -9.39
CA HIS A 254 -1.28 8.95 -10.81
C HIS A 254 -2.33 7.94 -11.31
N ALA A 255 -3.04 8.29 -12.38
CA ALA A 255 -3.86 7.38 -13.19
C ALA A 255 -3.62 7.68 -14.69
N PRO A 256 -3.39 6.69 -15.56
CA PRO A 256 -3.10 6.93 -16.96
C PRO A 256 -4.39 7.14 -17.75
N ALA A 257 -4.46 8.23 -18.51
CA ALA A 257 -5.45 8.38 -19.57
C ALA A 257 -4.95 7.67 -20.83
N VAL A 258 -5.56 6.52 -21.11
CA VAL A 258 -5.37 5.70 -22.32
C VAL A 258 -6.73 5.43 -22.95
N LEU A 259 -6.76 5.17 -24.27
CA LEU A 259 -7.98 4.65 -24.88
C LEU A 259 -8.25 3.21 -24.38
N PRO A 260 -9.53 2.80 -24.22
CA PRO A 260 -9.85 1.42 -23.91
C PRO A 260 -9.25 0.47 -24.95
N PRO A 261 -8.50 -0.58 -24.56
CA PRO A 261 -8.06 -1.59 -25.50
C PRO A 261 -9.27 -2.35 -26.07
N GLN A 262 -9.08 -3.00 -27.21
CA GLN A 262 -10.11 -3.89 -27.73
C GLN A 262 -10.38 -5.04 -26.75
N LEU A 263 -11.66 -5.41 -26.61
CA LEU A 263 -12.10 -6.51 -25.74
C LEU A 263 -11.35 -7.80 -26.10
N ASN A 264 -10.60 -8.33 -25.14
CA ASN A 264 -9.92 -9.61 -25.27
C ASN A 264 -10.61 -10.66 -24.40
N MET A 265 -10.92 -11.82 -24.97
CA MET A 265 -11.56 -12.93 -24.26
C MET A 265 -10.59 -13.78 -23.44
N ALA A 266 -9.28 -13.56 -23.58
CA ALA A 266 -8.19 -14.34 -22.98
C ALA A 266 -7.30 -13.48 -22.05
N VAL A 267 -7.91 -12.61 -21.25
CA VAL A 267 -7.22 -11.80 -20.25
C VAL A 267 -6.97 -12.61 -18.97
N CYS A 268 -5.79 -12.45 -18.39
CA CYS A 268 -5.43 -13.07 -17.11
C CYS A 268 -6.26 -12.48 -15.95
N PRO A 269 -6.72 -13.28 -14.98
CA PRO A 269 -7.42 -12.76 -13.80
C PRO A 269 -6.65 -11.69 -13.00
N LYS A 270 -5.33 -11.59 -13.16
CA LYS A 270 -4.48 -10.56 -12.53
C LYS A 270 -4.61 -9.17 -13.18
N SER A 271 -4.76 -9.10 -14.49
CA SER A 271 -4.90 -7.87 -15.29
C SER A 271 -6.37 -7.50 -15.55
N ALA A 272 -7.31 -8.41 -15.32
CA ALA A 272 -8.75 -8.22 -15.56
C ALA A 272 -9.40 -7.04 -14.79
N ALA A 273 -8.74 -6.48 -13.77
CA ALA A 273 -9.19 -5.26 -13.08
C ALA A 273 -9.20 -4.02 -14.00
N GLU A 274 -8.38 -4.01 -15.05
CA GLU A 274 -8.24 -2.91 -16.00
C GLU A 274 -9.35 -2.94 -17.07
N GLU A 275 -9.81 -4.14 -17.44
CA GLU A 275 -10.89 -4.36 -18.41
C GLU A 275 -12.26 -3.85 -17.90
N ILE A 276 -12.44 -3.78 -16.58
CA ILE A 276 -13.70 -3.31 -15.97
C ILE A 276 -13.78 -1.78 -15.78
N GLY A 277 -12.73 -1.04 -16.16
CA GLY A 277 -12.85 0.41 -16.38
C GLY A 277 -11.54 1.14 -16.65
N PHE A 278 -11.54 1.85 -17.77
CA PHE A 278 -10.36 2.33 -18.51
C PHE A 278 -9.82 3.70 -18.06
N THR A 279 -10.03 4.07 -16.80
CA THR A 279 -9.56 5.37 -16.25
C THR A 279 -8.64 5.23 -15.05
N PHE A 280 -8.60 4.04 -14.41
CA PHE A 280 -7.79 3.69 -13.23
C PHE A 280 -7.98 4.60 -11.98
N LEU A 281 -8.72 5.69 -12.12
CA LEU A 281 -8.81 6.82 -11.19
C LEU A 281 -9.60 6.57 -9.89
N PRO A 282 -10.60 5.67 -9.79
CA PRO A 282 -11.36 5.51 -8.53
C PRO A 282 -10.50 5.08 -7.34
N CYS A 283 -9.58 4.13 -7.55
CA CYS A 283 -8.71 3.64 -6.48
C CYS A 283 -7.72 4.72 -6.01
N VAL A 284 -7.17 5.48 -6.95
CA VAL A 284 -6.28 6.64 -6.71
C VAL A 284 -6.99 7.69 -5.85
N LEU A 285 -8.22 8.07 -6.22
CA LEU A 285 -9.00 9.06 -5.45
C LEU A 285 -9.36 8.53 -4.06
N ALA A 286 -9.72 7.25 -3.93
CA ALA A 286 -10.01 6.63 -2.66
C ALA A 286 -8.78 6.61 -1.74
N GLY A 287 -7.62 6.18 -2.24
CA GLY A 287 -6.36 6.15 -1.48
C GLY A 287 -5.88 7.54 -1.06
N LEU A 288 -5.91 8.52 -1.98
CA LEU A 288 -5.53 9.90 -1.70
C LEU A 288 -6.47 10.59 -0.70
N SER A 289 -7.74 10.17 -0.59
CA SER A 289 -8.69 10.76 0.35
C SER A 289 -8.29 10.61 1.82
N THR A 290 -7.45 9.62 2.16
CA THR A 290 -6.95 9.36 3.52
C THR A 290 -5.42 9.16 3.60
N ALA A 291 -4.67 9.45 2.53
CA ALA A 291 -3.21 9.37 2.53
C ALA A 291 -2.59 10.27 3.63
N PRO A 292 -1.61 9.80 4.41
CA PRO A 292 -1.00 10.60 5.47
C PRO A 292 -0.24 11.79 4.87
N GLN A 293 -0.26 12.91 5.57
CA GLN A 293 0.53 14.09 5.20
C GLN A 293 2.01 13.88 5.51
N TYR A 294 2.88 14.50 4.71
CA TYR A 294 4.33 14.36 4.84
C TYR A 294 4.91 15.55 5.60
N LEU A 295 5.53 15.29 6.75
CA LEU A 295 6.19 16.33 7.55
C LEU A 295 7.69 16.22 7.39
N VAL A 296 8.30 17.24 6.77
CA VAL A 296 9.75 17.34 6.62
C VAL A 296 10.38 17.86 7.92
N LYS A 297 11.52 17.28 8.29
CA LYS A 297 12.26 17.45 9.56
C LYS A 297 12.73 18.89 9.84
N ALA A 298 11.80 19.74 10.27
CA ALA A 298 12.05 21.10 10.76
C ALA A 298 11.11 21.55 11.89
N ASN A 299 9.98 20.86 12.13
CA ASN A 299 8.96 21.24 13.11
C ASN A 299 8.85 20.21 14.25
N ASN A 300 8.41 20.68 15.43
CA ASN A 300 8.05 19.81 16.55
C ASN A 300 6.96 18.80 16.11
N TYR A 301 7.30 17.51 16.07
CA TYR A 301 6.33 16.47 15.75
C TYR A 301 5.22 16.46 16.79
N SER A 302 3.97 16.42 16.35
CA SER A 302 2.85 16.05 17.24
C SER A 302 2.96 14.57 17.62
N ASP A 303 2.52 14.21 18.83
CA ASP A 303 2.60 12.84 19.38
C ASP A 303 1.97 11.74 18.51
N ASN A 304 1.18 12.12 17.50
CA ASN A 304 0.47 11.22 16.58
C ASN A 304 1.22 10.97 15.24
N CYS A 305 2.45 11.47 15.05
CA CYS A 305 3.21 11.23 13.82
C CYS A 305 3.97 9.90 13.88
N ILE A 306 3.95 9.14 12.79
CA ILE A 306 4.73 7.92 12.64
C ILE A 306 6.11 8.29 12.08
N VAL A 307 7.16 7.82 12.75
CA VAL A 307 8.55 7.91 12.28
C VAL A 307 9.03 6.55 11.81
N ALA A 308 10.00 6.49 10.89
CA ALA A 308 10.55 5.20 10.44
C ALA A 308 11.28 4.39 11.53
N GLY A 309 11.40 4.91 12.76
CA GLY A 309 11.83 4.16 13.95
C GLY A 309 10.73 3.32 14.60
N ASP A 310 9.49 3.48 14.15
CA ASP A 310 8.31 2.74 14.59
C ASP A 310 8.01 1.52 13.71
N VAL A 311 8.69 1.37 12.57
CA VAL A 311 8.55 0.21 11.68
C VAL A 311 9.19 -1.02 12.34
N ASP A 312 8.41 -2.10 12.45
CA ASP A 312 8.82 -3.40 13.02
C ASP A 312 9.24 -4.41 11.96
N SER A 313 8.64 -4.37 10.77
CA SER A 313 8.99 -5.25 9.65
C SER A 313 8.79 -4.61 8.28
N VAL A 314 9.60 -5.03 7.31
CA VAL A 314 9.51 -4.64 5.91
C VAL A 314 9.40 -5.90 5.06
N ILE A 315 8.41 -5.96 4.18
CA ILE A 315 8.15 -7.11 3.30
C ILE A 315 8.37 -6.67 1.86
N LEU A 316 9.17 -7.42 1.09
CA LEU A 316 9.50 -7.10 -0.30
C LEU A 316 9.85 -8.37 -1.13
N PRO A 317 9.81 -8.28 -2.48
CA PRO A 317 10.33 -9.30 -3.40
C PRO A 317 11.76 -9.75 -3.05
N ILE A 318 12.09 -11.01 -3.32
CA ILE A 318 13.39 -11.60 -2.97
C ILE A 318 14.58 -10.93 -3.67
N ASP A 319 14.35 -10.35 -4.83
CA ASP A 319 15.37 -9.83 -5.76
C ASP A 319 15.29 -8.31 -5.95
N ALA A 320 14.54 -7.60 -5.10
CA ALA A 320 14.32 -6.16 -5.22
C ALA A 320 14.78 -5.34 -3.99
N CYS A 321 15.84 -5.77 -3.30
CA CYS A 321 16.27 -5.21 -2.02
C CYS A 321 17.19 -3.97 -2.12
N CYS A 322 17.52 -3.50 -3.32
CA CYS A 322 18.43 -2.35 -3.54
C CYS A 322 17.74 -0.98 -3.59
N GLY A 323 16.40 -0.91 -3.54
CA GLY A 323 15.68 0.37 -3.51
C GLY A 323 16.03 1.22 -2.27
N ASP A 324 16.08 2.55 -2.44
CA ASP A 324 16.46 3.52 -1.40
C ASP A 324 15.82 3.23 -0.04
N GLY A 325 14.50 3.07 0.01
CA GLY A 325 13.77 2.77 1.25
C GLY A 325 14.14 1.42 1.87
N ALA A 326 14.32 0.37 1.06
CA ALA A 326 14.73 -0.95 1.54
C ALA A 326 16.15 -0.90 2.15
N LEU A 327 17.09 -0.24 1.48
CA LEU A 327 18.45 -0.01 1.98
C LEU A 327 18.45 0.87 3.24
N ALA A 328 17.62 1.90 3.31
CA ALA A 328 17.51 2.79 4.47
C ALA A 328 16.97 2.06 5.71
N PHE A 329 16.00 1.14 5.54
CA PHE A 329 15.54 0.27 6.61
C PHE A 329 16.60 -0.78 7.01
N ALA A 330 17.25 -1.44 6.04
CA ALA A 330 18.25 -2.47 6.30
C ALA A 330 19.50 -1.93 7.04
N ASN A 331 19.95 -0.73 6.70
CA ASN A 331 21.14 -0.08 7.28
C ASN A 331 20.86 0.70 8.57
N ARG A 332 19.63 0.64 9.10
CA ARG A 332 19.20 1.40 10.28
C ARG A 332 19.89 0.91 11.56
N LYS A 333 20.54 1.83 12.28
CA LYS A 333 21.37 1.51 13.48
C LYS A 333 20.60 1.34 14.79
N ARG A 334 19.33 1.77 14.87
CA ARG A 334 18.47 1.69 16.05
C ARG A 334 17.05 1.35 15.61
N ASN A 335 16.40 0.40 16.28
CA ASN A 335 15.11 -0.15 15.86
C ASN A 335 15.16 -0.56 14.37
N LYS A 336 16.11 -1.43 14.03
CA LYS A 336 16.18 -2.03 12.69
C LYS A 336 14.95 -2.94 12.53
N PRO A 337 14.10 -2.74 11.51
CA PRO A 337 12.96 -3.62 11.28
C PRO A 337 13.41 -5.00 10.79
N LEU A 338 12.57 -6.01 11.02
CA LEU A 338 12.72 -7.33 10.43
C LEU A 338 12.48 -7.26 8.92
N ILE A 339 13.53 -7.42 8.11
CA ILE A 339 13.42 -7.49 6.66
C ILE A 339 12.95 -8.91 6.28
N ILE A 340 11.90 -9.02 5.48
CA ILE A 340 11.27 -10.28 5.06
C ILE A 340 11.24 -10.32 3.53
N ALA A 341 12.03 -11.21 2.94
CA ALA A 341 12.21 -11.32 1.50
C ALA A 341 11.46 -12.55 0.96
N VAL A 342 10.55 -12.34 -0.01
CA VAL A 342 9.57 -13.36 -0.43
C VAL A 342 10.01 -14.04 -1.74
N GLU A 343 10.37 -15.33 -1.67
CA GLU A 343 10.99 -16.07 -2.79
C GLU A 343 10.07 -16.29 -4.00
N GLU A 344 8.76 -16.49 -3.79
CA GLU A 344 7.80 -16.61 -4.91
C GLU A 344 7.57 -15.30 -5.67
N ASN A 345 7.83 -14.16 -5.02
CA ASN A 345 7.65 -12.86 -5.66
C ASN A 345 8.98 -12.45 -6.30
N GLN A 346 9.21 -12.96 -7.50
CA GLN A 346 10.36 -12.64 -8.35
C GLN A 346 10.07 -11.42 -9.22
N THR A 347 11.12 -10.73 -9.63
CA THR A 347 11.08 -9.55 -10.51
C THR A 347 12.12 -9.67 -11.63
N VAL A 348 12.27 -8.65 -12.47
CA VAL A 348 13.40 -8.57 -13.44
C VAL A 348 14.74 -8.19 -12.79
N LEU A 349 14.75 -7.85 -11.50
CA LEU A 349 15.94 -7.45 -10.76
C LEU A 349 16.74 -8.66 -10.26
N ASN A 350 17.89 -8.41 -9.63
CA ASN A 350 18.75 -9.46 -9.04
C ASN A 350 19.37 -9.01 -7.70
N ASP A 351 18.70 -8.07 -7.04
CA ASP A 351 19.13 -7.39 -5.82
C ASP A 351 18.70 -8.17 -4.58
N THR A 352 19.32 -9.33 -4.39
CA THR A 352 19.01 -10.21 -3.26
C THR A 352 19.57 -9.71 -1.92
N PRO A 353 19.00 -10.12 -0.77
CA PRO A 353 19.60 -9.83 0.53
C PRO A 353 21.06 -10.30 0.66
N ASP A 354 21.41 -11.46 0.10
CA ASP A 354 22.76 -12.03 0.21
C ASP A 354 23.79 -11.20 -0.59
N SER A 355 23.45 -10.79 -1.81
CA SER A 355 24.34 -9.99 -2.66
C SER A 355 24.57 -8.58 -2.10
N LEU A 356 23.63 -8.06 -1.30
CA LEU A 356 23.71 -6.74 -0.66
C LEU A 356 24.22 -6.80 0.81
N GLY A 357 24.44 -7.99 1.37
CA GLY A 357 24.81 -8.15 2.78
C GLY A 357 23.70 -7.79 3.78
N ILE A 358 22.44 -7.81 3.34
CA ILE A 358 21.27 -7.52 4.15
C ILE A 358 20.85 -8.77 4.92
N GLU A 359 20.90 -8.70 6.24
CA GLU A 359 20.25 -9.66 7.12
C GLU A 359 18.71 -9.56 6.96
N ALA A 360 18.13 -10.62 6.39
CA ALA A 360 16.69 -10.77 6.13
C ALA A 360 16.22 -12.20 6.41
N VAL A 361 14.94 -12.34 6.79
CA VAL A 361 14.24 -13.63 6.83
C VAL A 361 13.70 -13.91 5.43
N LYS A 362 14.30 -14.89 4.74
CA LYS A 362 13.75 -15.41 3.49
C LYS A 362 12.59 -16.34 3.78
N VAL A 363 11.49 -16.15 3.07
CA VAL A 363 10.26 -16.93 3.18
C VAL A 363 9.81 -17.35 1.79
N SER A 364 9.29 -18.57 1.65
CA SER A 364 8.99 -19.07 0.30
C SER A 364 7.76 -18.41 -0.31
N ASN A 365 6.82 -17.90 0.50
CA ASN A 365 5.59 -17.26 0.04
C ASN A 365 5.03 -16.22 1.02
N TYR A 366 4.04 -15.44 0.58
CA TYR A 366 3.38 -14.43 1.41
C TYR A 366 2.61 -15.01 2.60
N TRP A 367 2.13 -16.27 2.56
CA TRP A 367 1.49 -16.90 3.72
C TRP A 367 2.50 -17.11 4.85
N GLU A 368 3.71 -17.55 4.51
CA GLU A 368 4.83 -17.64 5.43
C GLU A 368 5.27 -16.25 5.93
N ALA A 369 5.32 -15.24 5.05
CA ALA A 369 5.60 -13.84 5.46
C ALA A 369 4.61 -13.34 6.53
N ILE A 370 3.30 -13.56 6.33
CA ILE A 370 2.25 -13.22 7.29
C ILE A 370 2.42 -14.00 8.61
N GLY A 371 2.79 -15.28 8.54
CA GLY A 371 3.09 -16.10 9.72
C GLY A 371 4.31 -15.61 10.52
N VAL A 372 5.38 -15.21 9.83
CA VAL A 372 6.58 -14.60 10.43
C VAL A 372 6.22 -13.29 11.14
N ILE A 373 5.39 -12.44 10.53
CA ILE A 373 4.92 -11.18 11.11
C ILE A 373 4.04 -11.41 12.35
N ALA A 374 3.11 -12.38 12.29
CA ALA A 374 2.28 -12.73 13.43
C ALA A 374 3.12 -13.23 14.62
N ALA A 375 4.17 -14.02 14.37
CA ALA A 375 5.13 -14.46 15.39
C ALA A 375 5.94 -13.28 15.96
N HIS A 376 6.51 -12.43 15.09
CA HIS A 376 7.31 -11.28 15.49
C HIS A 376 6.50 -10.28 16.34
N LYS A 377 5.27 -9.96 15.93
CA LYS A 377 4.33 -9.12 16.70
C LYS A 377 3.96 -9.72 18.07
N ALA A 378 3.82 -11.04 18.15
CA ALA A 378 3.61 -11.72 19.44
C ALA A 378 4.83 -11.57 20.38
N GLY A 379 6.03 -11.31 19.84
CA GLY A 379 7.30 -11.33 20.57
C GLY A 379 7.95 -12.72 20.57
N ILE A 380 7.66 -13.54 19.55
CA ILE A 380 8.18 -14.89 19.35
C ILE A 380 9.21 -14.84 18.22
N ASP A 381 10.41 -15.38 18.45
CA ASP A 381 11.39 -15.61 17.36
C ASP A 381 10.77 -16.58 16.34
N PRO A 382 10.57 -16.18 15.06
CA PRO A 382 9.98 -17.02 14.03
C PRO A 382 10.69 -18.38 13.84
N ASN A 383 12.00 -18.47 14.15
CA ASN A 383 12.73 -19.73 14.11
C ASN A 383 12.20 -20.77 15.12
N SER A 384 11.59 -20.32 16.22
CA SER A 384 10.97 -21.20 17.23
C SER A 384 9.78 -22.00 16.66
N LEU A 385 9.18 -21.54 15.57
CA LEU A 385 8.07 -22.21 14.89
C LEU A 385 8.55 -23.18 13.80
N ARG A 386 9.86 -23.31 13.57
CA ARG A 386 10.44 -24.17 12.54
C ARG A 386 11.03 -25.44 13.14
N ARG A 387 10.61 -26.58 12.59
CA ARG A 387 10.88 -27.95 13.08
C ARG A 387 12.33 -28.24 13.52
N ASN A 388 13.33 -27.61 12.90
CA ASN A 388 14.77 -27.80 13.19
C ASN A 388 15.57 -26.47 13.12
N ARG A 389 15.06 -25.34 13.66
CA ARG A 389 15.84 -24.07 13.70
C ARG A 389 16.26 -23.61 15.09
N ILE A 390 15.84 -24.29 16.15
CA ILE A 390 16.31 -24.05 17.51
C ILE A 390 17.45 -25.02 17.84
N ASN A 391 18.64 -24.46 18.07
CA ASN A 391 19.84 -25.18 18.48
C ASN A 391 20.15 -24.89 19.96
N ASN A 392 20.95 -25.77 20.58
CA ASN A 392 21.49 -25.50 21.92
C ASN A 392 22.32 -24.20 21.91
N ILE A 393 22.13 -23.36 22.93
CA ILE A 393 22.85 -22.09 23.09
C ILE A 393 24.35 -22.39 23.27
N THR A 394 25.18 -21.85 22.39
CA THR A 394 26.64 -21.96 22.47
C THR A 394 27.24 -20.78 23.26
N PRO A 395 28.28 -20.99 24.09
CA PRO A 395 28.97 -19.89 24.76
C PRO A 395 29.63 -18.95 23.73
N THR A 396 29.32 -17.66 23.78
CA THR A 396 30.03 -16.66 22.97
C THR A 396 31.48 -16.55 23.42
N THR A 397 32.42 -16.91 22.54
CA THR A 397 33.85 -16.75 22.79
C THR A 397 34.23 -15.27 22.73
N PHE A 398 34.15 -14.60 23.88
CA PHE A 398 34.57 -13.22 24.04
C PHE A 398 36.10 -13.13 23.92
N VAL A 399 36.60 -12.73 22.75
CA VAL A 399 38.01 -12.38 22.54
C VAL A 399 38.19 -10.92 22.98
N PRO A 400 38.88 -10.62 24.09
CA PRO A 400 39.17 -9.24 24.45
C PRO A 400 40.12 -8.64 23.42
N SER A 401 39.98 -7.35 23.11
CA SER A 401 40.89 -6.60 22.22
C SER A 401 42.35 -6.57 22.69
N ASN A 402 42.64 -7.05 23.91
CA ASN A 402 43.97 -7.12 24.50
C ASN A 402 44.57 -8.54 24.41
N GLY A 403 44.63 -9.14 23.21
CA GLY A 403 45.60 -10.17 22.79
C GLY A 403 45.73 -11.52 23.53
N TYR A 404 45.12 -11.70 24.70
CA TYR A 404 45.26 -12.91 25.51
C TYR A 404 44.03 -13.82 25.36
N ALA A 405 44.25 -14.97 24.73
CA ALA A 405 43.24 -16.02 24.62
C ALA A 405 42.83 -16.52 26.02
N LYS A 406 41.54 -16.47 26.34
CA LYS A 406 41.02 -17.18 27.51
C LYS A 406 41.01 -18.68 27.22
N SER A 407 41.67 -19.44 28.09
CA SER A 407 41.67 -20.90 28.13
C SER A 407 40.25 -21.45 27.97
N SER A 408 40.10 -22.44 27.09
CA SER A 408 38.84 -23.11 26.84
C SER A 408 38.30 -23.80 28.10
N ILE A 409 37.05 -23.50 28.45
CA ILE A 409 36.31 -24.29 29.44
C ILE A 409 35.99 -25.64 28.78
N LYS A 410 36.40 -26.74 29.43
CA LYS A 410 36.08 -28.09 28.97
C LYS A 410 34.57 -28.28 28.95
N SER A 411 34.06 -28.80 27.83
CA SER A 411 32.74 -29.40 27.75
C SER A 411 32.62 -30.53 28.79
N PHE A 412 31.62 -30.44 29.67
CA PHE A 412 31.08 -31.63 30.31
C PHE A 412 30.17 -32.36 29.30
N VAL A 413 30.20 -33.69 29.38
CA VAL A 413 29.47 -34.63 28.52
C VAL A 413 27.97 -34.61 28.84
#